data_AF-Q6RXL2-F1
#
_entry.id   AF-Q6RXL2-F1
#
_cell.length_a   1.000
_cell.length_b   1.000
_cell.length_c   1.000
_cell.angle_alpha   90.00
_cell.angle_beta   90.00
_cell.angle_gamma   90.00
#
_symmetry.space_group_name_H-M   'P 1'
#
loop_
_entity.id
_entity.type
_entity.pdbx_description
1 polymer ?
#
loop_
_entity_poly.entity_id
_entity_poly.type
_entity_poly.pdbx_seq_one_letter_code
_entity_poly.pdbx_strand_id
1 'polypeptide(L)'
;SEVSWQYPMSEEEYPDVEIRNEENNSGLFVTVLEVVSASAAHTGLYTCYYNHTQMDENEIEGRHIYIYVPDPDVAFVPLGMT
;
A
#
# COMPACT_ATOMS: atom_id res chain seq x y z
N SER A 1 -0.83 6.53 13.45
CA SER A 1 -2.11 6.73 12.75
C SER A 1 -3.13 5.73 13.26
N GLU A 2 -4.43 5.96 13.12
CA GLU A 2 -5.49 4.97 13.40
C GLU A 2 -5.79 4.09 12.19
N VAL A 3 -5.45 4.59 11.00
CA VAL A 3 -5.60 3.91 9.70
C VAL A 3 -4.22 3.76 9.07
N SER A 4 -3.94 2.58 8.51
CA SER A 4 -2.65 2.24 7.89
C SER A 4 -2.85 1.54 6.54
N TRP A 5 -1.76 1.49 5.77
CA TRP A 5 -1.72 0.82 4.48
C TRP A 5 -0.86 -0.45 4.54
N GLN A 6 -1.34 -1.50 3.92
CA GLN A 6 -0.55 -2.65 3.48
C GLN A 6 -0.48 -2.57 1.95
N TYR A 7 0.69 -2.83 1.40
CA TYR A 7 0.93 -2.77 -0.03
C TYR A 7 1.99 -3.82 -0.39
N PRO A 8 2.14 -4.17 -1.69
CA PRO A 8 2.87 -5.37 -2.12
C PRO A 8 4.38 -5.40 -1.83
N MET A 9 4.97 -4.35 -1.25
CA MET A 9 6.42 -4.16 -1.21
C MET A 9 6.88 -3.85 0.22
N SER A 10 7.89 -4.58 0.71
CA SER A 10 8.51 -4.31 2.02
C SER A 10 9.30 -3.01 1.96
N GLU A 11 9.32 -2.28 3.09
CA GLU A 11 9.91 -0.94 3.25
C GLU A 11 11.39 -0.81 2.83
N GLU A 12 12.08 -1.92 2.54
CA GLU A 12 13.51 -1.96 2.27
C GLU A 12 13.90 -1.83 0.79
N GLU A 13 12.96 -1.96 -0.17
CA GLU A 13 13.36 -2.15 -1.58
C GLU A 13 13.15 -0.95 -2.51
N TYR A 14 12.24 0.00 -2.23
CA TYR A 14 12.01 1.16 -3.13
C TYR A 14 11.64 2.46 -2.39
N PRO A 15 12.39 3.58 -2.58
CA PRO A 15 12.15 4.87 -1.93
C PRO A 15 10.93 5.64 -2.47
N ASP A 16 10.18 5.02 -3.39
CA ASP A 16 9.18 5.65 -4.22
C ASP A 16 7.76 5.61 -3.63
N VAL A 17 7.58 4.99 -2.46
CA VAL A 17 6.30 5.00 -1.72
C VAL A 17 6.40 5.90 -0.51
N GLU A 18 5.58 6.95 -0.48
CA GLU A 18 5.45 7.87 0.64
C GLU A 18 4.09 7.70 1.31
N ILE A 19 4.08 7.57 2.64
CA ILE A 19 2.85 7.56 3.43
C ILE A 19 2.79 8.84 4.26
N ARG A 20 1.71 9.61 4.09
CA ARG A 20 1.44 10.82 4.87
C ARG A 20 0.09 10.74 5.56
N ASN A 21 0.02 11.26 6.78
CA ASN A 21 -1.25 11.43 7.49
C ASN A 21 -1.73 12.87 7.31
N GLU A 22 -3.03 13.04 7.08
CA GLU A 22 -3.64 14.37 6.97
C GLU A 22 -4.45 14.68 8.23
N GLU A 23 -4.04 15.74 8.93
CA GLU A 23 -4.77 16.29 10.07
C GLU A 23 -5.44 17.60 9.65
N ASN A 24 -6.75 17.57 9.37
CA ASN A 24 -7.51 18.74 8.92
C ASN A 24 -8.58 19.22 9.91
N ASN A 25 -8.50 18.80 11.18
CA ASN A 25 -9.50 19.09 12.23
C ASN A 25 -10.94 18.65 11.91
N SER A 26 -11.17 17.79 10.91
CA SER A 26 -12.49 17.23 10.62
C SER A 26 -12.96 16.19 11.63
N GLY A 27 -12.06 15.70 12.49
CA GLY A 27 -12.31 14.54 13.35
C GLY A 27 -12.20 13.20 12.63
N LEU A 28 -11.80 13.18 11.35
CA LEU A 28 -11.51 11.96 10.59
C LEU A 28 -10.01 11.64 10.64
N PHE A 29 -9.70 10.35 10.64
CA PHE A 29 -8.35 9.85 10.40
C PHE A 29 -8.16 9.64 8.90
N VAL A 30 -7.18 10.34 8.32
CA VAL A 30 -6.88 10.27 6.88
C VAL A 30 -5.41 9.90 6.71
N THR A 31 -5.15 8.88 5.90
CA THR A 31 -3.82 8.46 5.50
C THR A 31 -3.76 8.31 3.98
N VAL A 32 -2.71 8.87 3.38
CA VAL A 32 -2.48 8.89 1.93
C VAL A 32 -1.21 8.12 1.64
N LEU A 33 -1.32 7.14 0.75
CA LEU A 33 -0.18 6.44 0.15
C LEU A 33 0.03 7.02 -1.25
N GLU A 34 1.20 7.61 -1.47
CA GLU A 34 1.63 8.19 -2.74
C GLU A 34 2.75 7.33 -3.33
N VAL A 35 2.61 6.91 -4.59
CA VAL A 35 3.64 6.16 -5.33
C VAL A 35 4.22 7.09 -6.39
N VAL A 36 5.46 7.49 -6.20
CA VAL A 36 6.24 8.30 -7.14
C VAL A 36 6.90 7.38 -8.15
N SER A 37 7.03 7.80 -9.42
CA SER A 37 7.77 7.03 -10.45
C SER A 37 7.38 5.55 -10.56
N ALA A 38 6.07 5.26 -10.56
CA ALA A 38 5.56 3.90 -10.52
C ALA A 38 6.09 3.00 -11.66
N SER A 39 6.63 1.84 -11.29
CA SER A 39 7.03 0.73 -12.17
C SER A 39 6.15 -0.51 -12.00
N ALA A 40 6.33 -1.51 -12.87
CA ALA A 40 5.64 -2.80 -12.77
C ALA A 40 5.74 -3.49 -11.40
N ALA A 41 6.80 -3.22 -10.63
CA ALA A 41 6.98 -3.75 -9.27
C ALA A 41 5.91 -3.26 -8.27
N HIS A 42 5.21 -2.17 -8.57
CA HIS A 42 4.09 -1.66 -7.75
C HIS A 42 2.75 -2.32 -8.09
N THR A 43 2.73 -3.29 -9.01
CA THR A 43 1.51 -4.05 -9.30
C THR A 43 1.19 -4.98 -8.13
N GLY A 44 -0.04 -4.87 -7.60
CA GLY A 44 -0.53 -5.80 -6.58
C GLY A 44 -1.69 -5.27 -5.75
N LEU A 45 -1.92 -5.92 -4.61
CA LEU A 45 -3.02 -5.60 -3.69
C LEU A 45 -2.60 -4.53 -2.69
N TYR A 46 -3.37 -3.45 -2.63
CA TYR A 46 -3.25 -2.39 -1.64
C TYR A 46 -4.44 -2.46 -0.70
N THR A 47 -4.17 -2.51 0.60
CA THR A 47 -5.19 -2.63 1.63
C THR A 47 -5.07 -1.48 2.61
N CYS A 48 -6.14 -0.70 2.76
CA CYS A 48 -6.28 0.29 3.81
C CYS A 48 -7.09 -0.31 4.95
N TYR A 49 -6.58 -0.25 6.17
CA TYR A 49 -7.19 -0.91 7.32
C TYR A 49 -7.06 -0.05 8.58
N TYR A 50 -7.94 -0.31 9.54
CA TYR A 50 -7.83 0.29 10.86
C TYR A 50 -6.86 -0.55 11.69
N ASN A 51 -5.97 0.09 12.46
CA ASN A 51 -4.93 -0.65 13.19
C ASN A 51 -5.47 -1.67 14.20
N HIS A 52 -6.68 -1.46 14.71
CA HIS A 52 -7.34 -2.39 15.63
C HIS A 52 -8.03 -3.58 14.94
N THR A 53 -8.04 -3.65 13.60
CA THR A 53 -8.62 -4.75 12.82
C THR A 53 -7.58 -5.75 12.31
N GLN A 54 -6.31 -5.61 12.69
CA GLN A 54 -5.33 -6.69 12.58
C GLN A 54 -5.67 -7.78 13.60
N MET A 55 -6.25 -8.89 13.12
CA MET A 55 -6.59 -10.03 13.96
C MET A 55 -5.47 -11.08 13.99
N ASP A 56 -4.79 -11.31 12.87
CA ASP A 56 -3.63 -12.21 12.69
C ASP A 56 -2.71 -11.68 11.56
N GLU A 57 -1.44 -12.13 11.50
CA GLU A 57 -0.43 -11.65 10.52
C GLU A 57 -0.88 -11.73 9.05
N ASN A 58 -1.83 -12.63 8.74
CA ASN A 58 -2.31 -12.89 7.38
C ASN A 58 -3.75 -12.43 7.11
N GLU A 59 -4.48 -11.96 8.13
CA GLU A 59 -5.89 -11.54 7.98
C GLU A 59 -6.08 -10.11 8.46
N ILE A 60 -5.99 -9.18 7.51
CA ILE A 60 -6.28 -7.77 7.70
C ILE A 60 -7.69 -7.49 7.19
N GLU A 61 -8.60 -7.18 8.12
CA GLU A 61 -9.93 -6.69 7.74
C GLU A 61 -9.84 -5.21 7.35
N GLY A 62 -9.96 -4.93 6.04
CA GLY A 62 -9.79 -3.60 5.48
C GLY A 62 -10.45 -3.43 4.10
N ARG A 63 -10.30 -2.25 3.51
CA ARG A 63 -10.69 -1.97 2.13
C ARG A 63 -9.51 -2.21 1.21
N HIS A 64 -9.73 -3.00 0.16
CA HIS A 64 -8.67 -3.39 -0.77
C HIS A 64 -8.93 -2.87 -2.18
N ILE A 65 -7.85 -2.59 -2.89
CA ILE A 65 -7.82 -2.26 -4.31
C ILE A 65 -6.63 -2.96 -4.96
N TYR A 66 -6.84 -3.57 -6.13
CA TYR A 66 -5.76 -4.13 -6.92
C TYR A 66 -5.29 -3.10 -7.95
N ILE A 67 -4.01 -2.75 -7.92
CA ILE A 67 -3.40 -1.77 -8.83
C ILE A 67 -2.54 -2.55 -9.83
N TYR A 68 -2.68 -2.20 -11.11
CA TYR A 68 -1.86 -2.74 -12.20
C TYR A 68 -1.09 -1.61 -12.87
N VAL A 69 0.24 -1.72 -12.87
CA VAL A 69 1.14 -0.78 -13.54
C VAL A 69 1.74 -1.47 -14.76
N PRO A 70 1.26 -1.13 -15.98
CA PRO A 70 1.75 -1.77 -17.20
C PRO A 70 3.17 -1.29 -17.53
N ASP A 71 4.02 -2.24 -17.93
CA ASP A 71 5.39 -1.97 -18.39
C ASP A 71 5.67 -2.87 -19.62
N PRO A 72 6.02 -2.29 -20.78
CA PRO A 72 6.29 -3.05 -22.00
C PRO A 72 7.56 -3.90 -21.91
N ASP A 73 8.52 -3.50 -21.06
CA ASP A 73 9.80 -4.17 -20.89
C ASP A 73 9.76 -5.21 -19.77
N VAL A 74 8.75 -5.14 -18.88
CA VAL A 74 8.58 -6.04 -17.73
C VAL A 74 7.22 -6.75 -17.77
N ALA A 75 7.23 -7.98 -18.29
CA ALA A 75 6.02 -8.79 -18.42
C ALA A 75 5.56 -9.48 -17.12
N PHE A 76 6.45 -9.65 -16.13
CA PHE A 76 6.16 -10.35 -14.88
C PHE A 76 6.59 -9.52 -13.68
N VAL A 77 5.74 -9.48 -12.65
CA VAL A 77 6.09 -8.88 -11.36
C VAL A 77 7.18 -9.74 -10.69
N PRO A 78 8.29 -9.15 -10.19
CA PRO A 78 9.37 -9.91 -9.57
C PRO A 78 8.89 -10.74 -8.36
N LEU A 79 9.44 -11.96 -8.20
CA LEU A 79 9.06 -12.88 -7.12
C LEU A 79 9.92 -12.63 -5.87
N GLY A 80 9.26 -12.46 -4.73
CA GLY A 80 9.81 -11.95 -3.46
C GLY A 80 8.78 -11.11 -2.67
N MET A 81 7.64 -10.84 -3.30
CA MET A 81 6.56 -9.96 -2.86
C MET A 81 5.31 -10.72 -2.39
N THR A 82 5.46 -11.79 -1.59
CA THR A 82 4.32 -12.51 -0.98
C THR A 82 4.44 -12.55 0.53
#